data_AF-A0A1F8PXJ3-F1
#
_entry.id   AF-A0A1F8PXJ3-F1
#
_cell.length_a   1.000
_cell.length_b   1.000
_cell.length_c   1.000
_cell.angle_alpha   90.00
_cell.angle_beta   90.00
_cell.angle_gamma   90.00
#
_symmetry.space_group_name_H-M   'P 1'
#
loop_
_entity.id
_entity.type
_entity.pdbx_description
1 polymer ?
#
loop_
_entity_poly.entity_id
_entity_poly.type
_entity_poly.pdbx_seq_one_letter_code
_entity_poly.pdbx_strand_id
1 'polypeptide(L)' 'MRGIKKAGKSAIFIDHNVVHVYDVADRIVVIDRGRIAGEFLTKKISLDTLMEKMIRVAETGKLNK' A
#
# COMPACT_ATOMS: atom_id res chain seq x y z
N MET A 1 -7.39 5.22 -12.80
CA MET A 1 -6.03 5.65 -12.36
C MET A 1 -4.99 5.78 -13.48
N ARG A 2 -4.84 4.81 -14.40
CA ARG A 2 -3.73 4.81 -15.38
C ARG A 2 -3.62 6.08 -16.25
N GLY A 3 -4.73 6.76 -16.54
CA GLY A 3 -4.73 8.04 -17.25
C GLY A 3 -4.23 9.25 -16.45
N ILE A 4 -4.34 9.23 -15.12
CA ILE A 4 -3.93 10.34 -14.25
C ILE A 4 -2.42 10.55 -14.33
N LYS A 5 -1.66 9.45 -14.24
CA LYS A 5 -0.20 9.46 -14.40
C LYS A 5 0.23 9.97 -15.78
N LYS A 6 -0.45 9.52 -16.85
CA LYS A 6 -0.18 9.98 -18.21
C LYS A 6 -0.43 11.47 -18.40
N ALA A 7 -1.36 12.05 -17.65
CA ALA A 7 -1.66 13.48 -17.66
C ALA A 7 -0.70 14.32 -16.78
N GLY A 8 0.38 13.74 -16.26
CA GLY A 8 1.34 14.43 -15.39
C GLY A 8 0.78 14.78 -14.01
N LYS A 9 -0.30 14.10 -13.58
CA LYS A 9 -0.97 14.35 -12.30
C LYS A 9 -0.71 13.21 -11.31
N SER A 10 -0.86 13.50 -10.03
CA SER A 10 -0.83 12.52 -8.94
C SER A 10 -2.22 12.35 -8.35
N ALA A 11 -2.52 11.14 -7.87
CA ALA A 11 -3.74 10.84 -7.14
C ALA A 11 -3.39 10.01 -5.91
N ILE A 12 -4.10 10.27 -4.81
CA ILE A 12 -4.06 9.46 -3.60
C ILE A 12 -5.37 8.70 -3.54
N PHE A 13 -5.29 7.40 -3.31
CA PHE A 13 -6.46 6.55 -3.13
C PHE A 13 -6.34 5.82 -1.82
N ILE A 14 -7.42 5.88 -1.05
CA ILE A 14 -7.49 5.37 0.31
C ILE A 14 -8.51 4.26 0.28
N ASP A 15 -8.05 3.05 0.56
CA ASP A 15 -8.88 1.86 0.65
C ASP A 15 -8.33 0.97 1.75
N HIS A 16 -9.21 0.14 2.30
CA HIS A 16 -8.87 -0.93 3.23
C HIS A 16 -8.59 -2.26 2.50
N ASN A 17 -8.96 -2.36 1.21
CA ASN A 17 -8.69 -3.51 0.37
C ASN A 17 -7.49 -3.26 -0.58
N VAL A 18 -6.36 -3.88 -0.28
CA VAL A 18 -5.13 -3.70 -1.06
C VAL A 18 -5.20 -4.28 -2.46
N VAL A 19 -6.04 -5.30 -2.68
CA VAL A 19 -6.17 -6.00 -3.98
C VAL A 19 -6.67 -5.04 -5.06
N HIS A 20 -7.61 -4.15 -4.73
CA HIS A 20 -8.14 -3.18 -5.69
C HIS A 20 -7.13 -2.10 -6.10
N VAL A 21 -6.15 -1.81 -5.25
CA VAL A 21 -5.22 -0.69 -5.45
C VAL A 21 -3.88 -1.14 -6.01
N TYR A 22 -3.54 -2.41 -5.83
CA TYR A 22 -2.22 -2.95 -6.15
C TYR A 22 -1.82 -2.75 -7.61
N ASP A 23 -2.72 -3.07 -8.56
CA ASP A 23 -2.44 -2.99 -10.01
C ASP A 23 -2.36 -1.57 -10.59
N VAL A 24 -2.72 -0.57 -9.79
CA VAL A 24 -2.81 0.84 -10.22
C VAL A 24 -1.90 1.76 -9.41
N ALA A 25 -1.46 1.34 -8.22
CA ALA A 25 -0.58 2.10 -7.36
C ALA A 25 0.89 1.89 -7.74
N ASP A 26 1.67 2.97 -7.71
CA ASP A 26 3.15 2.89 -7.75
C ASP A 26 3.73 2.65 -6.35
N ARG A 27 3.02 3.12 -5.32
CA ARG A 27 3.42 3.11 -3.91
C ARG A 27 2.22 2.87 -3.03
N ILE A 28 2.40 2.07 -1.99
CA ILE A 28 1.38 1.75 -0.99
C ILE A 28 1.92 2.14 0.37
N VAL A 29 1.14 2.92 1.11
CA VAL A 29 1.44 3.32 2.48
C VAL A 29 0.35 2.75 3.38
N VAL A 30 0.76 1.96 4.36
CA VAL A 30 -0.14 1.36 5.34
C VAL A 30 -0.12 2.22 6.59
N ILE A 31 -1.30 2.63 7.04
CA ILE A 31 -1.49 3.45 8.24
C ILE A 31 -2.21 2.60 9.27
N ASP A 32 -1.68 2.54 10.49
CA ASP A 32 -2.34 1.94 11.65
C ASP A 32 -2.28 2.92 12.82
N ARG A 33 -3.41 3.11 13.52
CA ARG A 33 -3.52 3.98 14.72
C ARG A 33 -2.88 5.38 14.55
N GLY A 34 -3.08 5.99 13.39
CA GLY A 34 -2.57 7.33 13.08
C GLY A 34 -1.07 7.40 12.80
N ARG A 35 -0.39 6.26 12.62
CA ARG A 35 1.04 6.19 12.28
C ARG A 35 1.24 5.41 10.99
N ILE A 36 2.28 5.76 10.25
CA ILE A 36 2.72 4.96 9.11
C ILE A 36 3.26 3.65 9.68
N ALA A 37 2.53 2.57 9.45
CA ALA A 37 2.95 1.24 9.81
C ALA A 37 3.93 0.67 8.79
N GLY A 38 3.82 1.05 7.52
CA GLY A 38 4.88 0.84 6.54
C GLY A 38 4.61 1.36 5.14
N GLU A 39 5.61 1.22 4.29
CA GLU A 39 5.65 1.79 2.94
C GLU A 39 6.28 0.79 1.96
N PHE A 40 5.63 0.64 0.80
CA PHE A 40 5.99 -0.35 -0.20
C PHE A 40 5.93 0.25 -1.60
N LEU A 41 6.89 -0.13 -2.44
CA LEU A 41 6.80 0.08 -3.87
C LEU A 41 6.22 -1.18 -4.50
N THR A 42 5.11 -1.06 -5.22
CA THR A 42 4.44 -2.20 -5.89
C THR A 42 5.34 -2.92 -6.89
N LYS A 43 6.38 -2.24 -7.39
CA LYS A 43 7.41 -2.84 -8.26
C LYS A 43 8.43 -3.73 -7.54
N LYS A 44 8.49 -3.69 -6.20
CA LYS A 44 9.51 -4.37 -5.38
C LYS A 44 8.94 -5.43 -4.44
N ILE A 45 7.63 -5.66 -4.49
CA ILE A 45 6.93 -6.60 -3.62
C ILE A 45 5.89 -7.33 -4.48
N SER A 46 5.51 -8.55 -4.09
CA SER A 46 4.35 -9.23 -4.66
C SER A 46 3.09 -8.90 -3.86
N LEU A 47 1.91 -9.18 -4.43
CA LEU A 47 0.63 -9.00 -3.75
C LEU A 47 0.56 -9.89 -2.49
N ASP A 48 0.97 -11.15 -2.58
CA ASP A 48 0.96 -12.09 -1.46
C ASP A 48 1.83 -11.61 -0.29
N THR A 49 3.09 -11.23 -0.56
CA THR A 49 4.00 -10.73 0.47
C THR A 49 3.51 -9.41 1.07
N LEU A 50 2.83 -8.57 0.28
CA LEU A 50 2.20 -7.36 0.79
C LEU A 50 1.04 -7.68 1.74
N MET A 51 0.16 -8.62 1.38
CA MET A 51 -0.94 -9.06 2.23
C MET A 51 -0.44 -9.65 3.55
N GLU A 52 0.56 -10.53 3.52
CA GLU A 52 1.18 -11.09 4.73
C GLU A 52 1.72 -9.99 5.66
N LYS A 53 2.40 -8.99 5.08
CA LYS A 53 2.91 -7.84 5.84
C LYS A 53 1.78 -6.98 6.42
N MET A 54 0.68 -6.78 5.69
CA MET A 54 -0.48 -6.03 6.18
C MET A 54 -1.19 -6.75 7.33
N ILE A 55 -1.36 -8.07 7.24
CA ILE A 55 -1.91 -8.89 8.35
C ILE A 55 -1.02 -8.74 9.58
N ARG A 56 0.30 -8.87 9.42
CA ARG A 56 1.26 -8.73 10.52
C ARG A 56 1.23 -7.34 11.15
N VAL A 57 1.04 -6.29 10.35
CA VAL A 57 0.83 -4.92 10.85
C VAL A 57 -0.44 -4.83 11.67
N ALA A 58 -1.54 -5.40 11.21
CA ALA A 58 -2.81 -5.38 11.94
C ALA A 58 -2.72 -6.09 13.31
N GLU A 59 -1.94 -7.18 13.38
CA GLU A 59 -1.73 -7.93 14.62
C GLU A 59 -0.77 -7.24 15.61
N THR A 60 0.30 -6.62 15.11
CA THR A 60 1.42 -6.16 15.95
C THR A 60 1.56 -4.64 16.04
N GLY A 61 0.84 -3.89 15.21
CA GLY A 61 0.96 -2.44 15.07
C GLY A 61 2.32 -1.96 14.51
N LYS A 62 3.21 -2.87 14.09
CA LYS A 62 4.55 -2.54 13.59
C LYS A 62 5.00 -3.53 12.50
N LEU A 63 5.65 -3.02 11.45
CA LEU A 63 6.21 -3.88 10.40
C LEU A 63 7.54 -4.54 10.75
N ASN A 64 8.25 -4.02 11.74
CA ASN A 64 9.56 -4.52 12.17
C ASN A 64 9.59 -4.84 13.68
N LYS A 65 10.24 -5.95 13.99
CA LYS A 65 11.02 -6.15 15.21
C LYS A 65 12.46 -5.81 14.89
#